data_AF-A0A2T5HVT9-F1
#
_entry.id   AF-A0A2T5HVT9-F1
#
_cell.length_a   1.000
_cell.length_b   1.000
_cell.length_c   1.000
_cell.angle_alpha   90.00
_cell.angle_beta   90.00
_cell.angle_gamma   90.00
#
_symmetry.space_group_name_H-M   'P 1'
#
loop_
_entity.id
_entity.type
_entity.pdbx_description
1 polymer ?
#
loop_
_entity_poly.entity_id
_entity_poly.type
_entity_poly.pdbx_seq_one_letter_code
_entity_poly.pdbx_strand_id
1 'polypeptide(L)'
;MKLFERVFGSKKDAAELRKDRVIARLIDEAVPSNDFLPPHIAVGEDIRRSEEEIVTRLLGAMISAVKGETRDDELIAKVIAQYGAEDCFTPEERAFIDTPEPSDEACVKFAWRYEGVYVLMWALGFFDTLPYPTDIVHVPDMGKLMSRLGREGLLAEARLRPQDDILNAAELAYRYNWAATNARMNNRPAPSNLDAGVVYERHYAFNWLVGYGKQSWDTISTDT
;
A
#
# COMPACT_ATOMS: atom_id res chain seq x y z
N MET A 1 46.37 -16.43 2.93
CA MET A 1 45.37 -15.91 1.97
C MET A 1 43.94 -15.80 2.53
N LYS A 2 43.68 -16.06 3.82
CA LYS A 2 42.35 -15.88 4.45
C LYS A 2 42.17 -14.58 5.25
N LEU A 3 43.17 -13.68 5.19
CA LEU A 3 43.17 -12.41 5.94
C LEU A 3 42.79 -11.19 5.07
N PHE A 4 42.72 -11.36 3.74
CA PHE A 4 42.41 -10.28 2.79
C PHE A 4 40.92 -10.18 2.43
N GLU A 5 40.11 -11.23 2.66
CA GLU A 5 38.65 -11.17 2.50
C GLU A 5 37.95 -10.42 3.65
N ARG A 6 38.66 -10.12 4.74
CA ARG A 6 38.07 -9.44 5.92
C ARG A 6 38.06 -7.90 5.80
N VAL A 7 38.61 -7.36 4.70
CA VAL A 7 38.73 -5.91 4.44
C VAL A 7 37.79 -5.44 3.31
N PHE A 8 37.26 -6.36 2.50
CA PHE A 8 36.17 -6.06 1.57
C PHE A 8 34.88 -6.55 2.21
N GLY A 9 34.06 -5.61 2.67
CA GLY A 9 32.72 -5.94 3.15
C GLY A 9 32.02 -6.85 2.14
N SER A 10 31.35 -7.90 2.64
CA SER A 10 30.50 -8.79 1.85
C SER A 10 29.77 -7.97 0.78
N LYS A 11 29.82 -8.42 -0.48
CA LYS A 11 29.07 -7.78 -1.57
C LYS A 11 27.61 -7.68 -1.13
N LYS A 12 27.10 -6.44 -0.99
CA LYS A 12 25.69 -6.20 -0.64
C LYS A 12 24.80 -6.88 -1.68
N ASP A 13 23.78 -7.57 -1.21
CA ASP A 13 22.77 -8.16 -2.07
C ASP A 13 21.80 -7.09 -2.60
N ALA A 14 20.84 -7.51 -3.43
CA ALA A 14 19.89 -6.58 -4.04
C ALA A 14 18.96 -5.88 -3.02
N ALA A 15 18.66 -6.53 -1.88
CA ALA A 15 17.80 -5.97 -0.84
C ALA A 15 18.56 -4.91 -0.03
N GLU A 16 19.81 -5.17 0.34
CA GLU A 16 20.68 -4.19 1.00
C GLU A 16 20.98 -2.99 0.09
N LEU A 17 21.21 -3.21 -1.21
CA LEU A 17 21.36 -2.11 -2.17
C LEU A 17 20.09 -1.27 -2.33
N ARG A 18 18.91 -1.90 -2.21
CA ARG A 18 17.61 -1.21 -2.22
C ARG A 18 17.45 -0.34 -0.98
N LYS A 19 17.73 -0.91 0.19
CA LYS A 19 17.77 -0.20 1.47
C LYS A 19 18.67 1.03 1.39
N ASP A 20 19.90 0.89 0.89
CA ASP A 20 20.85 2.01 0.75
C ASP A 20 20.29 3.13 -0.13
N ARG A 21 19.72 2.81 -1.29
CA ARG A 21 19.12 3.80 -2.21
C ARG A 21 17.99 4.56 -1.53
N VAL A 22 17.14 3.84 -0.79
CA VAL A 22 16.02 4.46 -0.07
C VAL A 22 16.51 5.33 1.08
N ILE A 23 17.51 4.89 1.86
CA ILE A 23 18.10 5.70 2.93
C ILE A 23 18.69 7.01 2.37
N ALA A 24 19.39 6.95 1.23
CA ALA A 24 19.90 8.16 0.58
C ALA A 24 18.76 9.14 0.24
N ARG A 25 17.64 8.63 -0.30
CA ARG A 25 16.45 9.46 -0.56
C ARG A 25 15.85 10.07 0.71
N LEU A 26 15.76 9.32 1.81
CA LEU A 26 15.24 9.85 3.08
C LEU A 26 16.08 11.00 3.61
N ILE A 27 17.41 10.90 3.47
CA ILE A 27 18.34 11.98 3.84
C ILE A 27 18.05 13.24 3.02
N ASP A 28 17.87 13.11 1.71
CA ASP A 28 17.53 14.23 0.82
C ASP A 28 16.16 14.86 1.18
N GLU A 29 15.21 14.05 1.66
CA GLU A 29 13.89 14.49 2.12
C GLU A 29 13.88 14.97 3.58
N ALA A 30 15.04 14.98 4.26
CA ALA A 30 15.18 15.28 5.68
C ALA A 30 14.33 14.39 6.61
N VAL A 31 14.01 13.17 6.18
CA VAL A 31 13.31 12.16 6.97
C VAL A 31 14.34 11.32 7.76
N PRO A 32 14.20 11.18 9.09
CA PRO A 32 15.07 10.32 9.88
C PRO A 32 15.05 8.87 9.38
N SER A 33 16.23 8.24 9.34
CA SER A 33 16.38 6.81 9.02
C SER A 33 16.83 6.02 10.25
N ASN A 34 16.67 4.70 10.18
CA ASN A 34 17.26 3.74 11.10
C ASN A 34 18.12 2.74 10.34
N ASP A 35 19.43 2.86 10.46
CA ASP A 35 20.38 2.00 9.75
C ASP A 35 20.32 0.54 10.23
N PHE A 36 19.83 0.30 11.44
CA PHE A 36 19.64 -1.04 12.00
C PHE A 36 18.34 -1.70 11.55
N LEU A 37 17.41 -0.94 10.95
CA LEU A 37 16.20 -1.52 10.38
C LEU A 37 16.59 -2.35 9.15
N PRO A 38 16.23 -3.65 9.07
CA PRO A 38 16.61 -4.50 7.96
C PRO A 38 15.99 -4.01 6.64
N PRO A 39 16.43 -4.53 5.48
CA PRO A 39 15.66 -4.41 4.25
C PRO A 39 14.23 -4.91 4.47
N HIS A 40 13.25 -4.28 3.83
CA HIS A 40 11.84 -4.62 4.04
C HIS A 40 11.52 -6.06 3.59
N ILE A 41 12.03 -6.44 2.42
CA ILE A 41 11.91 -7.80 1.86
C ILE A 41 13.29 -8.29 1.45
N ALA A 42 13.68 -9.46 1.96
CA ALA A 42 14.92 -10.11 1.58
C ALA A 42 14.85 -10.67 0.14
N VAL A 43 16.01 -10.97 -0.44
CA VAL A 43 16.10 -11.49 -1.81
C VAL A 43 15.39 -12.85 -1.91
N GLY A 44 14.42 -12.96 -2.81
CA GLY A 44 13.69 -14.19 -3.08
C GLY A 44 12.55 -14.49 -2.10
N GLU A 45 12.25 -13.58 -1.18
CA GLU A 45 11.10 -13.71 -0.28
C GLU A 45 9.87 -12.95 -0.78
N ASP A 46 10.01 -12.12 -1.82
CA ASP A 46 8.89 -11.38 -2.40
C ASP A 46 7.93 -12.28 -3.19
N ILE A 47 6.68 -11.87 -3.21
CA ILE A 47 5.64 -12.45 -4.06
C ILE A 47 5.34 -11.47 -5.18
N ARG A 48 5.33 -11.98 -6.42
CA ARG A 48 4.78 -11.27 -7.57
C ARG A 48 3.36 -11.76 -7.84
N ARG A 49 2.38 -10.96 -7.45
CA ARG A 49 0.96 -11.22 -7.73
C ARG A 49 0.64 -11.01 -9.20
N SER A 50 -0.39 -11.69 -9.68
CA SER A 50 -0.98 -11.44 -10.99
C SER A 50 -1.76 -10.12 -11.01
N GLU A 51 -1.94 -9.56 -12.20
CA GLU A 51 -2.77 -8.37 -12.42
C GLU A 51 -4.22 -8.61 -11.97
N GLU A 52 -4.76 -9.80 -12.22
CA GLU A 52 -6.11 -10.20 -11.82
C GLU A 52 -6.29 -10.20 -10.29
N GLU A 53 -5.33 -10.75 -9.54
CA GLU A 53 -5.37 -10.73 -8.07
C GLU A 53 -5.35 -9.30 -7.53
N ILE A 54 -4.54 -8.42 -8.12
CA ILE A 54 -4.42 -7.02 -7.68
C ILE A 54 -5.68 -6.23 -8.06
N VAL A 55 -6.25 -6.42 -9.24
CA VAL A 55 -7.52 -5.80 -9.65
C VAL A 55 -8.66 -6.26 -8.72
N THR A 56 -8.74 -7.55 -8.42
CA THR A 56 -9.73 -8.10 -7.50
C THR A 56 -9.61 -7.47 -6.11
N ARG A 57 -8.38 -7.32 -5.60
CA ARG A 57 -8.15 -6.67 -4.31
C ARG A 57 -8.50 -5.19 -4.31
N LEU A 58 -8.10 -4.48 -5.37
CA LEU A 58 -8.43 -3.08 -5.60
C LEU A 58 -9.94 -2.85 -5.57
N LEU A 59 -10.73 -3.71 -6.24
CA LEU A 59 -12.19 -3.58 -6.27
C LEU A 59 -12.82 -3.72 -4.89
N GLY A 60 -12.48 -4.77 -4.13
CA GLY A 60 -13.06 -4.96 -2.80
C GLY A 60 -12.67 -3.84 -1.82
N ALA A 61 -11.41 -3.39 -1.86
CA ALA A 61 -10.94 -2.28 -1.04
C ALA A 61 -11.59 -0.94 -1.43
N MET A 62 -11.78 -0.67 -2.72
CA MET A 62 -12.45 0.56 -3.17
C MET A 62 -13.92 0.58 -2.75
N ILE A 63 -14.66 -0.52 -2.99
CA ILE A 63 -16.10 -0.55 -2.69
C ILE A 63 -16.34 -0.42 -1.19
N SER A 64 -15.52 -1.07 -0.35
CA SER A 64 -15.59 -0.90 1.10
C SER A 64 -15.22 0.53 1.53
N ALA A 65 -14.25 1.17 0.89
CA ALA A 65 -13.94 2.58 1.13
C ALA A 65 -15.10 3.51 0.79
N VAL A 66 -15.75 3.31 -0.37
CA VAL A 66 -16.95 4.08 -0.78
C VAL A 66 -18.08 3.88 0.23
N LYS A 67 -18.26 2.67 0.78
CA LYS A 67 -19.25 2.42 1.84
C LYS A 67 -18.91 3.21 3.11
N GLY A 68 -17.63 3.24 3.50
CA GLY A 68 -17.16 4.01 4.65
C GLY A 68 -17.37 5.52 4.50
N GLU A 69 -17.14 6.06 3.31
CA GLU A 69 -17.35 7.49 3.02
C GLU A 69 -18.83 7.87 2.93
N THR A 70 -19.61 7.13 2.14
CA THR A 70 -20.99 7.54 1.76
C THR A 70 -22.05 7.01 2.71
N ARG A 71 -21.79 5.85 3.34
CA ARG A 71 -22.74 5.08 4.14
C ARG A 71 -24.01 4.65 3.38
N ASP A 72 -24.05 4.79 2.06
CA ASP A 72 -25.23 4.57 1.23
C ASP A 72 -25.29 3.11 0.76
N ASP A 73 -26.16 2.31 1.38
CA ASP A 73 -26.37 0.89 1.01
C ASP A 73 -26.91 0.70 -0.41
N GLU A 74 -27.77 1.59 -0.88
CA GLU A 74 -28.34 1.47 -2.23
C GLU A 74 -27.29 1.75 -3.30
N LEU A 75 -26.42 2.74 -3.07
CA LEU A 75 -25.28 3.01 -3.93
C LEU A 75 -24.34 1.81 -3.97
N ILE A 76 -24.00 1.24 -2.80
CA ILE A 76 -23.06 0.12 -2.72
C ILE A 76 -23.61 -1.12 -3.41
N ALA A 77 -24.89 -1.46 -3.24
CA ALA A 77 -25.52 -2.54 -3.97
C ALA A 77 -25.44 -2.35 -5.50
N LYS A 78 -25.66 -1.13 -6.00
CA LYS A 78 -25.53 -0.79 -7.43
C LYS A 78 -24.08 -0.95 -7.91
N VAL A 79 -23.10 -0.48 -7.13
CA VAL A 79 -21.68 -0.58 -7.48
C VAL A 79 -21.23 -2.05 -7.48
N ILE A 80 -21.63 -2.85 -6.49
CA ILE A 80 -21.32 -4.29 -6.45
C ILE A 80 -21.83 -4.98 -7.71
N ALA A 81 -23.09 -4.73 -8.09
CA ALA A 81 -23.69 -5.29 -9.30
C ALA A 81 -22.98 -4.80 -10.58
N GLN A 82 -22.68 -3.51 -10.67
CA GLN A 82 -22.03 -2.90 -11.84
C GLN A 82 -20.65 -3.51 -12.12
N TYR A 83 -19.86 -3.80 -11.08
CA TYR A 83 -18.52 -4.39 -11.24
C TYR A 83 -18.51 -5.91 -11.10
N GLY A 84 -19.66 -6.54 -10.81
CA GLY A 84 -19.75 -7.98 -10.52
C GLY A 84 -18.84 -8.39 -9.37
N ALA A 85 -18.75 -7.59 -8.30
CA ALA A 85 -17.66 -7.64 -7.32
C ALA A 85 -17.92 -8.57 -6.11
N GLU A 86 -18.94 -9.43 -6.15
CA GLU A 86 -19.33 -10.27 -5.00
C GLU A 86 -18.19 -11.18 -4.49
N ASP A 87 -17.30 -11.59 -5.39
CA ASP A 87 -16.12 -12.43 -5.15
C ASP A 87 -14.87 -11.64 -4.71
N CYS A 88 -14.94 -10.31 -4.67
CA CYS A 88 -13.78 -9.46 -4.44
C CYS A 88 -13.51 -9.18 -2.95
N PHE A 89 -14.49 -9.41 -2.07
CA PHE A 89 -14.42 -8.97 -0.68
C PHE A 89 -13.65 -9.92 0.22
N THR A 90 -12.86 -9.34 1.11
CA THR A 90 -12.33 -10.09 2.25
C THR A 90 -13.44 -10.36 3.27
N PRO A 91 -13.24 -11.30 4.22
CA PRO A 91 -14.18 -11.51 5.31
C PRO A 91 -14.48 -10.22 6.10
N GLU A 92 -13.48 -9.39 6.38
CA GLU A 92 -13.68 -8.14 7.12
C GLU A 92 -14.48 -7.11 6.31
N GLU A 93 -14.15 -6.92 5.03
CA GLU A 93 -14.88 -6.02 4.13
C GLU A 93 -16.33 -6.47 3.95
N ARG A 94 -16.57 -7.79 3.77
CA ARG A 94 -17.92 -8.34 3.65
C ARG A 94 -18.73 -8.07 4.90
N ALA A 95 -18.17 -8.35 6.08
CA ALA A 95 -18.85 -8.11 7.35
C ALA A 95 -19.20 -6.62 7.51
N PHE A 96 -18.31 -5.72 7.10
CA PHE A 96 -18.56 -4.28 7.15
C PHE A 96 -19.66 -3.83 6.18
N ILE A 97 -19.63 -4.31 4.93
CA ILE A 97 -20.64 -4.01 3.90
C ILE A 97 -22.02 -4.51 4.32
N ASP A 98 -22.10 -5.71 4.90
CA ASP A 98 -23.35 -6.32 5.32
C ASP A 98 -23.88 -5.75 6.65
N THR A 99 -23.11 -4.91 7.34
CA THR A 99 -23.54 -4.26 8.59
C THR A 99 -24.41 -3.04 8.26
N PRO A 100 -25.71 -3.05 8.60
CA PRO A 100 -26.53 -1.85 8.47
C PRO A 100 -26.06 -0.80 9.49
N GLU A 101 -25.98 0.45 9.06
CA GLU A 101 -25.56 1.59 9.89
C GLU A 101 -24.26 1.32 10.69
N PRO A 102 -23.12 1.09 10.01
CA PRO A 102 -21.86 0.81 10.70
C PRO A 102 -21.39 2.01 11.53
N SER A 103 -20.57 1.74 12.55
CA SER A 103 -20.05 2.78 13.45
C SER A 103 -19.20 3.81 12.70
N ASP A 104 -19.10 5.02 13.26
CA ASP A 104 -18.24 6.08 12.71
C ASP A 104 -16.77 5.63 12.60
N GLU A 105 -16.28 4.90 13.59
CA GLU A 105 -14.92 4.35 13.61
C GLU A 105 -14.70 3.36 12.45
N ALA A 106 -15.66 2.45 12.22
CA ALA A 106 -15.57 1.51 11.10
C ALA A 106 -15.63 2.24 9.75
N CYS A 107 -16.51 3.23 9.62
CA CYS A 107 -16.61 4.06 8.42
C CYS A 107 -15.28 4.76 8.11
N VAL A 108 -14.66 5.39 9.11
CA VAL A 108 -13.36 6.06 8.97
C VAL A 108 -12.28 5.05 8.60
N LYS A 109 -12.20 3.92 9.31
CA LYS A 109 -11.23 2.84 9.02
C LYS A 109 -11.28 2.40 7.55
N PHE A 110 -12.48 2.14 7.03
CA PHE A 110 -12.61 1.70 5.63
C PHE A 110 -12.40 2.82 4.62
N ALA A 111 -12.81 4.07 4.92
CA ALA A 111 -12.55 5.21 4.03
C ALA A 111 -11.04 5.44 3.82
N TRP A 112 -10.21 5.20 4.84
CA TRP A 112 -8.75 5.28 4.72
C TRP A 112 -8.16 4.30 3.68
N ARG A 113 -8.88 3.23 3.31
CA ARG A 113 -8.42 2.27 2.28
C ARG A 113 -8.23 2.90 0.91
N TYR A 114 -8.77 4.10 0.64
CA TYR A 114 -8.47 4.85 -0.58
C TYR A 114 -6.96 5.02 -0.84
N GLU A 115 -6.16 5.22 0.21
CA GLU A 115 -4.70 5.32 0.07
C GLU A 115 -4.07 4.01 -0.40
N GLY A 116 -4.52 2.89 0.16
CA GLY A 116 -4.10 1.56 -0.27
C GLY A 116 -4.55 1.24 -1.69
N VAL A 117 -5.78 1.61 -2.05
CA VAL A 117 -6.31 1.48 -3.43
C VAL A 117 -5.45 2.26 -4.42
N TYR A 118 -5.04 3.47 -4.08
CA TYR A 118 -4.15 4.26 -4.93
C TYR A 118 -2.80 3.58 -5.16
N VAL A 119 -2.23 2.91 -4.15
CA VAL A 119 -1.02 2.08 -4.31
C VAL A 119 -1.24 0.94 -5.30
N LEU A 120 -2.38 0.24 -5.22
CA LEU A 120 -2.70 -0.84 -6.15
C LEU A 120 -2.91 -0.32 -7.58
N MET A 121 -3.58 0.83 -7.74
CA MET A 121 -3.76 1.49 -9.04
C MET A 121 -2.43 1.96 -9.64
N TRP A 122 -1.55 2.55 -8.82
CA TRP A 122 -0.20 2.91 -9.23
C TRP A 122 0.60 1.68 -9.66
N ALA A 123 0.53 0.58 -8.89
CA ALA A 123 1.22 -0.66 -9.22
C ALA A 123 0.76 -1.26 -10.55
N LEU A 124 -0.54 -1.16 -10.86
CA LEU A 124 -1.14 -1.59 -12.12
C LEU A 124 -0.93 -0.61 -13.30
N GLY A 125 -0.22 0.48 -13.09
CA GLY A 125 0.11 1.44 -14.14
C GLY A 125 -1.00 2.42 -14.51
N PHE A 126 -2.08 2.51 -13.71
CA PHE A 126 -3.16 3.49 -13.96
C PHE A 126 -2.78 4.92 -13.54
N PHE A 127 -1.83 5.04 -12.63
CA PHE A 127 -1.21 6.31 -12.25
C PHE A 127 0.30 6.24 -12.42
N ASP A 128 0.87 7.27 -13.05
CA ASP A 128 2.30 7.33 -13.36
C ASP A 128 3.16 7.52 -12.10
N THR A 129 2.65 8.22 -11.11
CA THR A 129 3.39 8.62 -9.91
C THR A 129 2.68 8.18 -8.63
N LEU A 130 3.48 7.97 -7.59
CA LEU A 130 3.01 7.88 -6.21
C LEU A 130 3.51 9.14 -5.50
N PRO A 131 2.64 10.13 -5.20
CA PRO A 131 3.07 11.39 -4.62
C PRO A 131 3.66 11.18 -3.22
N TYR A 132 4.51 12.10 -2.78
CA TYR A 132 5.00 12.11 -1.41
C TYR A 132 3.82 12.15 -0.42
N PRO A 133 3.84 11.38 0.69
CA PRO A 133 2.65 11.14 1.51
C PRO A 133 2.40 12.27 2.52
N THR A 134 2.18 13.49 2.02
CA THR A 134 1.76 14.67 2.82
C THR A 134 0.26 14.87 2.84
N ASP A 135 -0.41 14.48 1.75
CA ASP A 135 -1.81 14.78 1.50
C ASP A 135 -2.55 13.52 1.09
N ILE A 136 -3.84 13.48 1.42
CA ILE A 136 -4.73 12.40 1.01
C ILE A 136 -4.91 12.36 -0.51
N VAL A 137 -5.15 11.17 -1.04
CA VAL A 137 -5.39 10.94 -2.47
C VAL A 137 -6.66 11.63 -2.94
N HIS A 138 -6.61 12.11 -4.18
CA HIS A 138 -7.77 12.73 -4.81
C HIS A 138 -8.74 11.64 -5.34
N VAL A 139 -9.63 11.19 -4.45
CA VAL A 139 -10.63 10.13 -4.69
C VAL A 139 -11.42 10.30 -6.01
N PRO A 140 -11.85 11.52 -6.42
CA PRO A 140 -12.60 11.67 -7.67
C PRO A 140 -11.86 11.19 -8.93
N ASP A 141 -10.52 11.23 -8.96
CA ASP A 141 -9.79 10.75 -10.14
C ASP A 141 -9.75 9.23 -10.21
N MET A 142 -9.66 8.54 -9.07
CA MET A 142 -9.84 7.09 -8.98
C MET A 142 -11.25 6.69 -9.42
N GLY A 143 -12.28 7.40 -8.92
CA GLY A 143 -13.67 7.16 -9.29
C GLY A 143 -13.94 7.34 -10.79
N LYS A 144 -13.40 8.39 -11.42
CA LYS A 144 -13.49 8.61 -12.87
C LYS A 144 -12.85 7.49 -13.67
N LEU A 145 -11.64 7.05 -13.27
CA LEU A 145 -10.94 5.96 -13.93
C LEU A 145 -11.74 4.66 -13.85
N MET A 146 -12.20 4.30 -12.67
CA MET A 146 -13.01 3.09 -12.47
C MET A 146 -14.31 3.14 -13.25
N SER A 147 -15.05 4.25 -13.19
CA SER A 147 -16.29 4.41 -13.94
C SER A 147 -16.09 4.33 -15.46
N ARG A 148 -14.94 4.75 -15.97
CA ARG A 148 -14.61 4.69 -17.39
C ARG A 148 -14.30 3.26 -17.83
N LEU A 149 -13.59 2.50 -17.00
CA LEU A 149 -13.07 1.19 -17.36
C LEU A 149 -13.99 0.02 -17.00
N GLY A 150 -14.69 0.09 -15.86
CA GLY A 150 -15.35 -1.07 -15.27
C GLY A 150 -14.34 -2.16 -14.87
N ARG A 151 -14.83 -3.31 -14.38
CA ARG A 151 -13.96 -4.45 -14.02
C ARG A 151 -13.21 -5.00 -15.23
N GLU A 152 -13.88 -5.18 -16.35
CA GLU A 152 -13.27 -5.72 -17.58
C GLU A 152 -12.18 -4.80 -18.14
N GLY A 153 -12.42 -3.49 -18.19
CA GLY A 153 -11.41 -2.53 -18.63
C GLY A 153 -10.22 -2.45 -17.68
N LEU A 154 -10.44 -2.54 -16.36
CA LEU A 154 -9.35 -2.62 -15.39
C LEU A 154 -8.48 -3.87 -15.64
N LEU A 155 -9.08 -5.03 -15.87
CA LEU A 155 -8.34 -6.25 -16.19
C LEU A 155 -7.59 -6.14 -17.54
N ALA A 156 -8.22 -5.54 -18.56
CA ALA A 156 -7.63 -5.44 -19.89
C ALA A 156 -6.50 -4.40 -19.99
N GLU A 157 -6.62 -3.29 -19.26
CA GLU A 157 -5.66 -2.18 -19.28
C GLU A 157 -4.60 -2.27 -18.17
N ALA A 158 -4.76 -3.15 -17.17
CA ALA A 158 -3.76 -3.38 -16.13
C ALA A 158 -2.40 -3.72 -16.73
N ARG A 159 -1.36 -2.99 -16.33
CA ARG A 159 0.04 -3.25 -16.69
C ARG A 159 0.86 -3.18 -15.43
N LEU A 160 1.05 -4.33 -14.78
CA LEU A 160 1.78 -4.40 -13.53
C LEU A 160 3.23 -3.94 -13.72
N ARG A 161 3.63 -2.97 -12.90
CA ARG A 161 4.99 -2.42 -12.90
C ARG A 161 6.07 -3.50 -12.71
N PRO A 162 7.31 -3.24 -13.15
CA PRO A 162 8.46 -4.07 -12.83
C PRO A 162 8.53 -4.35 -11.32
N GLN A 163 8.87 -5.58 -10.95
CA GLN A 163 8.89 -5.99 -9.54
C GLN A 163 9.83 -5.12 -8.71
N ASP A 164 10.99 -4.76 -9.27
CA ASP A 164 11.97 -3.89 -8.60
C ASP A 164 11.40 -2.51 -8.27
N ASP A 165 10.56 -1.93 -9.12
CA ASP A 165 9.92 -0.62 -8.87
C ASP A 165 8.94 -0.71 -7.70
N ILE A 166 8.14 -1.78 -7.66
CA ILE A 166 7.19 -2.04 -6.57
C ILE A 166 7.94 -2.26 -5.25
N LEU A 167 9.02 -3.06 -5.29
CA LEU A 167 9.84 -3.33 -4.13
C LEU A 167 10.58 -2.09 -3.63
N ASN A 168 11.07 -1.22 -4.53
CA ASN A 168 11.67 0.07 -4.17
C ASN A 168 10.66 0.98 -3.45
N ALA A 169 9.40 1.02 -3.93
CA ALA A 169 8.34 1.81 -3.31
C ALA A 169 7.88 1.22 -1.95
N ALA A 170 7.81 -0.10 -1.84
CA ALA A 170 7.50 -0.78 -0.57
C ALA A 170 8.57 -0.52 0.50
N GLU A 171 9.87 -0.59 0.12
CA GLU A 171 11.00 -0.27 1.00
C GLU A 171 10.93 1.16 1.55
N LEU A 172 10.51 2.11 0.69
CA LEU A 172 10.32 3.51 1.04
C LEU A 172 9.15 3.70 2.00
N ALA A 173 7.99 3.10 1.70
CA ALA A 173 6.81 3.15 2.57
C ALA A 173 7.09 2.55 3.96
N TYR A 174 7.81 1.44 4.02
CA TYR A 174 8.26 0.80 5.27
C TYR A 174 9.10 1.76 6.13
N ARG A 175 10.01 2.52 5.51
CA ARG A 175 10.85 3.50 6.23
C ARG A 175 10.10 4.77 6.62
N TYR A 176 9.21 5.27 5.79
CA TYR A 176 8.32 6.35 6.20
C TYR A 176 7.46 5.92 7.39
N ASN A 177 6.94 4.69 7.38
CA ASN A 177 6.13 4.15 8.48
C ASN A 177 6.94 4.07 9.78
N TRP A 178 8.19 3.62 9.70
CA TRP A 178 9.11 3.67 10.84
C TRP A 178 9.30 5.11 11.35
N ALA A 179 9.60 6.06 10.47
CA ALA A 179 9.90 7.44 10.85
C ALA A 179 8.68 8.14 11.51
N ALA A 180 7.48 7.96 10.93
CA ALA A 180 6.23 8.46 11.49
C ALA A 180 5.90 7.79 12.84
N THR A 181 6.07 6.47 12.94
CA THR A 181 5.84 5.71 14.18
C THR A 181 6.80 6.13 15.28
N ASN A 182 8.10 6.26 14.96
CA ASN A 182 9.11 6.72 15.91
C ASN A 182 8.78 8.12 16.43
N ALA A 183 8.45 9.07 15.56
CA ALA A 183 8.07 10.42 15.95
C ALA A 183 6.87 10.39 16.91
N ARG A 184 5.81 9.63 16.56
CA ARG A 184 4.62 9.45 17.42
C ARG A 184 4.99 8.86 18.79
N MET A 185 5.76 7.78 18.83
CA MET A 185 6.16 7.12 20.09
C MET A 185 7.01 8.02 20.99
N ASN A 186 7.73 8.97 20.40
CA ASN A 186 8.56 9.95 21.12
C ASN A 186 7.86 11.30 21.33
N ASN A 187 6.54 11.41 21.09
CA ASN A 187 5.77 12.65 21.21
C ASN A 187 6.37 13.82 20.40
N ARG A 188 6.83 13.55 19.19
CA ARG A 188 7.39 14.51 18.23
C ARG A 188 6.45 14.69 17.04
N PRO A 189 6.47 15.86 16.37
CA PRO A 189 5.75 16.02 15.10
C PRO A 189 6.30 15.03 14.06
N ALA A 190 5.43 14.61 13.13
CA ALA A 190 5.84 13.77 12.01
C ALA A 190 6.95 14.48 11.20
N PRO A 191 8.03 13.77 10.84
CA PRO A 191 9.15 14.38 10.13
C PRO A 191 8.72 14.77 8.71
N SER A 192 9.28 15.87 8.20
CA SER A 192 9.09 16.32 6.81
C SER A 192 7.64 16.28 6.33
N ASN A 193 6.70 16.69 7.19
CA ASN A 193 5.26 16.77 6.91
C ASN A 193 4.60 15.45 6.49
N LEU A 194 5.18 14.29 6.81
CA LEU A 194 4.53 13.00 6.57
C LEU A 194 3.17 12.94 7.26
N ASP A 195 2.13 12.56 6.52
CA ASP A 195 0.86 12.17 7.11
C ASP A 195 0.91 10.70 7.53
N ALA A 196 0.77 10.46 8.84
CA ALA A 196 0.92 9.12 9.40
C ALA A 196 -0.16 8.14 8.93
N GLY A 197 -1.38 8.62 8.64
CA GLY A 197 -2.48 7.79 8.13
C GLY A 197 -2.23 7.37 6.69
N VAL A 198 -1.81 8.32 5.84
CA VAL A 198 -1.41 8.06 4.45
C VAL A 198 -0.27 7.05 4.40
N VAL A 199 0.79 7.29 5.17
CA VAL A 199 1.95 6.40 5.23
C VAL A 199 1.54 4.99 5.66
N TYR A 200 0.71 4.86 6.70
CA TYR A 200 0.26 3.58 7.23
C TYR A 200 -0.52 2.78 6.17
N GLU A 201 -1.54 3.36 5.54
CA GLU A 201 -2.38 2.65 4.58
C GLU A 201 -1.62 2.26 3.31
N ARG A 202 -0.71 3.12 2.84
CA ARG A 202 0.16 2.79 1.71
C ARG A 202 1.12 1.66 2.07
N HIS A 203 1.74 1.70 3.25
CA HIS A 203 2.62 0.63 3.72
C HIS A 203 1.86 -0.69 3.86
N TYR A 204 0.65 -0.68 4.41
CA TYR A 204 -0.22 -1.84 4.50
C TYR A 204 -0.49 -2.47 3.11
N ALA A 205 -0.88 -1.64 2.13
CA ALA A 205 -1.12 -2.12 0.78
C ALA A 205 0.15 -2.67 0.10
N PHE A 206 1.31 -2.04 0.33
CA PHE A 206 2.59 -2.56 -0.14
C PHE A 206 2.96 -3.89 0.49
N ASN A 207 2.81 -4.04 1.82
CA ASN A 207 3.08 -5.29 2.53
C ASN A 207 2.26 -6.42 1.95
N TRP A 208 0.98 -6.18 1.69
CA TRP A 208 0.19 -7.14 0.95
C TRP A 208 0.83 -7.36 -0.41
N LEU A 209 0.92 -6.35 -1.27
CA LEU A 209 1.35 -6.45 -2.67
C LEU A 209 2.67 -7.22 -2.88
N VAL A 210 3.66 -7.05 -2.01
CA VAL A 210 4.97 -7.72 -2.08
C VAL A 210 5.03 -9.04 -1.31
N GLY A 211 3.98 -9.39 -0.56
CA GLY A 211 3.89 -10.67 0.15
C GLY A 211 4.59 -10.70 1.50
N TYR A 212 4.77 -9.55 2.15
CA TYR A 212 5.34 -9.47 3.51
C TYR A 212 4.58 -10.40 4.47
N GLY A 213 5.32 -11.24 5.19
CA GLY A 213 4.75 -12.24 6.10
C GLY A 213 3.86 -13.31 5.47
N LYS A 214 3.70 -13.31 4.13
CA LYS A 214 2.76 -14.17 3.37
C LYS A 214 1.33 -14.11 3.93
N GLN A 215 0.96 -12.95 4.47
CA GLN A 215 -0.32 -12.72 5.13
C GLN A 215 -1.42 -12.42 4.10
N SER A 216 -2.66 -12.78 4.47
CA SER A 216 -3.85 -12.31 3.78
C SER A 216 -4.09 -10.83 4.06
N TRP A 217 -4.88 -10.15 3.22
CA TRP A 217 -5.15 -8.71 3.32
C TRP A 217 -5.56 -8.30 4.73
N ASP A 218 -6.61 -8.90 5.31
CA ASP A 218 -7.14 -8.55 6.65
C ASP A 218 -6.13 -8.74 7.79
N THR A 219 -5.07 -9.52 7.56
CA THR A 219 -4.11 -9.93 8.59
C THR A 219 -2.74 -9.25 8.46
N ILE A 220 -2.57 -8.34 7.49
CA ILE A 220 -1.28 -7.67 7.26
C ILE A 220 -0.81 -6.93 8.51
N SER A 221 0.43 -7.18 8.91
CA SER A 221 1.13 -6.38 9.91
C SER A 221 1.94 -5.26 9.25
N THR A 222 2.12 -4.17 9.98
CA THR A 222 2.90 -2.99 9.58
C THR A 222 3.95 -2.66 10.63
N ASP A 223 4.49 -3.69 11.28
CA ASP A 223 5.50 -3.58 12.32
C ASP A 223 6.81 -3.00 11.75
N THR A 224 7.36 -2.02 12.46
CA THR A 224 8.60 -1.29 12.15
C THR A 224 9.31 -0.90 13.43
#